data_AF-A0A7D5V8M6-F1
#
_entry.id   AF-A0A7D5V8M6-F1
#
_cell.length_a   1.000
_cell.length_b   1.000
_cell.length_c   1.000
_cell.angle_alpha   90.00
_cell.angle_beta   90.00
_cell.angle_gamma   90.00
#
_symmetry.space_group_name_H-M   'P 1'
#
loop_
_entity.id
_entity.type
_entity.pdbx_description
1 polymer ?
#
loop_
_entity_poly.entity_id
_entity_poly.type
_entity_poly.pdbx_seq_one_letter_code
_entity_poly.pdbx_strand_id
1 'polypeptide(L)'
;MKVVEVNDCDWYVGESVAACVAQYIKEVGEEYADHCEDARALSDDELDALTFTVVDENEVPDGSKRTFREQLAIEIAAGGDFPRLFATTEN
;
A
#
# COMPACT_ATOMS: atom_id res chain seq x y z
N MET A 1 -6.43 -2.34 -10.36
CA MET A 1 -5.76 -1.93 -9.11
C MET A 1 -4.28 -2.11 -9.27
N LYS A 2 -3.50 -1.20 -8.67
CA LYS A 2 -2.05 -1.22 -8.60
C LYS A 2 -1.65 -0.91 -7.16
N VAL A 3 -0.57 -1.53 -6.69
CA VAL A 3 0.10 -1.09 -5.46
C VAL A 3 1.06 0.03 -5.85
N VAL A 4 0.97 1.13 -5.13
CA VAL A 4 1.74 2.35 -5.33
C VAL A 4 2.57 2.55 -4.08
N GLU A 5 3.88 2.56 -4.24
CA GLU A 5 4.82 3.07 -3.25
C GLU A 5 4.66 4.59 -3.25
N VAL A 6 4.11 5.13 -2.17
CA VAL A 6 3.84 6.57 -2.04
C VAL A 6 5.06 7.29 -1.49
N ASN A 7 5.72 6.68 -0.50
CA ASN A 7 6.99 7.08 0.09
C ASN A 7 7.78 5.79 0.46
N ASP A 8 8.93 5.92 1.11
CA ASP A 8 9.77 4.77 1.52
C ASP A 8 9.12 3.82 2.55
N CYS A 9 8.04 4.26 3.20
CA CYS A 9 7.39 3.57 4.31
C CYS A 9 5.97 3.08 3.99
N ASP A 10 5.27 3.69 3.03
CA ASP A 10 3.84 3.51 2.80
C ASP A 10 3.53 3.07 1.38
N TRP A 11 2.73 2.00 1.31
CA TRP A 11 2.18 1.48 0.07
C TRP A 11 0.66 1.60 0.09
N TYR A 12 0.09 2.11 -0.99
CA TYR A 12 -1.36 2.26 -1.19
C TYR A 12 -1.83 1.43 -2.37
N VAL A 13 -3.06 0.93 -2.31
CA VAL A 13 -3.70 0.24 -3.43
C VAL A 13 -4.78 1.13 -4.06
N GLY A 14 -4.72 1.29 -5.38
CA GLY A 14 -5.67 2.15 -6.10
C GLY A 14 -5.63 1.99 -7.62
N GLU A 15 -6.43 2.80 -8.31
CA GLU A 15 -6.52 2.78 -9.78
C GLU A 15 -5.31 3.44 -10.46
N SER A 16 -4.68 4.41 -9.79
CA SER A 16 -3.55 5.17 -10.32
C SER A 16 -2.69 5.76 -9.20
N VAL A 17 -1.43 6.09 -9.53
CA VAL A 17 -0.49 6.76 -8.61
C VAL A 17 -1.08 8.07 -8.09
N ALA A 18 -1.60 8.93 -8.98
CA ALA A 18 -2.18 10.21 -8.60
C ALA A 18 -3.36 10.06 -7.61
N ALA A 19 -4.19 9.03 -7.77
CA ALA A 19 -5.27 8.77 -6.83
C ALA A 19 -4.74 8.33 -5.45
N CYS A 20 -3.75 7.43 -5.41
CA CYS A 20 -3.12 7.01 -4.15
C CYS A 20 -2.44 8.17 -3.43
N VAL A 21 -1.68 9.01 -4.15
CA VAL A 21 -1.02 10.20 -3.59
C VAL A 21 -2.03 11.20 -3.05
N ALA A 22 -3.12 11.48 -3.79
CA ALA A 22 -4.17 12.37 -3.32
C ALA A 22 -4.84 11.87 -2.03
N GLN A 23 -4.99 10.55 -1.89
CA GLN A 23 -5.54 9.93 -0.68
C GLN A 23 -4.56 10.04 0.50
N TYR A 24 -3.27 9.75 0.30
CA TYR A 24 -2.24 9.95 1.33
C TYR A 24 -2.20 11.42 1.81
N ILE A 25 -2.15 12.38 0.89
CA ILE A 25 -2.13 13.82 1.22
C ILE A 25 -3.39 14.22 1.99
N LYS A 26 -4.54 13.63 1.68
CA LYS A 26 -5.79 13.88 2.41
C LYS A 26 -5.75 13.34 3.85
N GLU A 27 -5.04 12.24 4.09
CA GLU A 27 -4.92 11.61 5.41
C GLU A 27 -3.85 12.29 6.29
N VAL A 28 -2.69 12.62 5.71
CA VAL A 28 -1.54 13.15 6.46
C VAL A 28 -1.45 14.68 6.41
N GLY A 29 -1.92 15.31 5.32
CA GLY A 29 -1.94 16.76 5.12
C GLY A 29 -1.10 17.24 3.93
N GLU A 30 -1.45 18.40 3.38
CA GLU A 30 -0.77 19.02 2.22
C GLU A 30 0.71 19.35 2.48
N GLU A 31 1.09 19.54 3.74
CA GLU A 31 2.48 19.80 4.13
C GLU A 31 3.43 18.62 3.84
N TYR A 32 2.88 17.41 3.66
CA TYR A 32 3.64 16.20 3.34
C TYR A 32 3.62 15.83 1.85
N ALA A 33 3.10 16.68 0.98
CA ALA A 33 3.03 16.39 -0.47
C ALA A 33 4.40 16.16 -1.12
N ASP A 34 5.46 16.79 -0.60
CA ASP A 34 6.85 16.61 -1.04
C ASP A 34 7.37 15.18 -0.82
N HIS A 35 6.85 14.47 0.19
CA HIS A 35 7.20 13.07 0.45
C HIS A 35 6.67 12.10 -0.62
N CYS A 36 5.85 12.58 -1.56
CA CYS A 36 5.25 11.78 -2.63
C CYS A 36 5.84 12.08 -4.01
N GLU A 37 6.91 12.87 -4.12
CA GLU A 37 7.50 13.25 -5.43
C GLU A 37 7.97 12.03 -6.23
N ASP A 38 8.50 11.01 -5.54
CA ASP A 38 8.97 9.75 -6.14
C ASP A 38 7.88 8.65 -6.19
N ALA A 39 6.62 9.00 -5.90
CA ALA A 39 5.54 8.03 -5.85
C ALA A 39 5.37 7.28 -7.19
N ARG A 40 5.31 5.95 -7.11
CA ARG A 40 5.30 5.09 -8.30
C ARG A 40 4.50 3.81 -8.09
N ALA A 41 3.94 3.30 -9.17
CA ALA A 41 3.33 1.97 -9.15
C ALA A 41 4.43 0.90 -9.15
N LEU A 42 4.28 -0.11 -8.31
CA LEU A 42 5.16 -1.26 -8.29
C LEU A 42 4.98 -2.10 -9.57
N SER A 43 6.10 -2.62 -10.07
CA SER A 43 6.11 -3.58 -11.16
C SER A 43 5.70 -4.98 -10.70
N ASP A 44 5.35 -5.84 -11.65
CA ASP A 44 4.96 -7.22 -11.36
C ASP A 44 6.06 -7.99 -10.62
N ASP A 45 7.33 -7.82 -11.00
CA ASP A 45 8.47 -8.45 -10.33
C ASP A 45 8.64 -7.96 -8.88
N GLU A 46 8.39 -6.68 -8.62
CA GLU A 46 8.43 -6.13 -7.25
C GLU A 46 7.30 -6.65 -6.39
N LEU A 47 6.10 -6.84 -6.96
CA LEU A 47 4.96 -7.43 -6.25
C LEU A 47 5.24 -8.89 -5.82
N ASP A 48 6.06 -9.62 -6.57
CA ASP A 48 6.50 -10.98 -6.20
C ASP A 48 7.64 -10.97 -5.17
N ALA A 49 8.52 -9.97 -5.23
CA ALA A 49 9.68 -9.87 -4.35
C ALA A 49 9.33 -9.34 -2.95
N LEU A 50 8.37 -8.40 -2.86
CA LEU A 50 7.98 -7.78 -1.61
C LEU A 50 7.10 -8.70 -0.76
N THR A 51 7.35 -8.70 0.54
CA THR A 51 6.66 -9.54 1.51
C THR A 51 5.74 -8.72 2.38
N PHE A 52 4.47 -9.11 2.42
CA PHE A 52 3.44 -8.62 3.32
C PHE A 52 3.44 -9.46 4.61
N THR A 53 3.56 -8.79 5.76
CA THR A 53 3.43 -9.42 7.07
C THR A 53 1.97 -9.33 7.52
N VAL A 54 1.33 -10.48 7.73
CA VAL A 54 -0.04 -10.51 8.24
C VAL A 54 -0.02 -10.27 9.73
N VAL A 55 -0.82 -9.32 10.19
CA VAL A 55 -1.03 -9.01 11.60
C VAL A 55 -2.44 -9.39 12.03
N ASP A 56 -2.59 -9.73 13.31
CA ASP A 56 -3.89 -10.01 13.93
C ASP A 56 -4.63 -8.73 14.32
N GLU A 57 -5.76 -8.87 15.03
CA GLU A 57 -6.60 -7.75 15.49
C GLU A 57 -5.89 -6.79 16.47
N ASN A 58 -4.77 -7.20 17.05
CA ASN A 58 -3.94 -6.40 17.96
C ASN A 58 -2.65 -5.91 17.27
N GLU A 59 -2.59 -5.97 15.94
CA GLU A 59 -1.42 -5.56 15.13
C GLU A 59 -0.17 -6.42 15.42
N VAL A 60 -0.36 -7.63 15.98
CA VAL A 60 0.73 -8.57 16.24
C VAL A 60 0.88 -9.50 15.03
N PRO A 61 2.10 -9.67 14.48
CA PRO A 61 2.33 -10.61 13.39
C PRO A 61 1.88 -12.02 13.75
N ASP A 62 0.96 -12.60 12.97
CA ASP A 62 0.42 -13.95 13.22
C ASP A 62 1.38 -15.07 12.75
N GLY A 63 2.52 -14.69 12.17
CA GLY A 63 3.54 -15.58 11.61
C GLY A 63 3.34 -15.90 10.13
N SER A 64 2.20 -15.53 9.54
CA SER A 64 1.91 -15.68 8.13
C SER A 64 2.53 -14.55 7.32
N LYS A 65 3.04 -14.92 6.16
CA LYS A 65 3.61 -13.99 5.18
C LYS A 65 3.02 -14.30 3.81
N ARG A 66 2.84 -13.25 3.01
CA ARG A 66 2.38 -13.34 1.62
C ARG A 66 3.22 -12.43 0.75
N THR A 67 3.22 -12.64 -0.55
CA THR A 67 3.75 -11.61 -1.44
C THR A 67 2.77 -10.45 -1.55
N PHE A 68 3.26 -9.28 -1.96
CA PHE A 68 2.39 -8.15 -2.28
C PHE A 68 1.38 -8.50 -3.38
N ARG A 69 1.77 -9.35 -4.35
CA ARG A 69 0.85 -9.85 -5.37
C ARG A 69 -0.31 -10.66 -4.77
N GLU A 70 0.00 -11.60 -3.86
CA GLU A 70 -1.01 -12.43 -3.22
C GLU A 70 -1.96 -11.58 -2.37
N GLN A 71 -1.43 -10.65 -1.58
CA GLN A 71 -2.27 -9.77 -0.77
C GLN A 71 -3.11 -8.83 -1.66
N LEU A 72 -2.55 -8.28 -2.75
CA LEU A 72 -3.31 -7.47 -3.71
C LEU A 72 -4.53 -8.23 -4.28
N ALA A 73 -4.37 -9.52 -4.61
CA ALA A 73 -5.48 -10.33 -5.09
C ALA A 73 -6.59 -10.48 -4.04
N ILE A 74 -6.22 -10.61 -2.76
CA ILE A 74 -7.15 -10.66 -1.63
C ILE A 74 -7.88 -9.31 -1.48
N GLU A 75 -7.17 -8.19 -1.52
CA GLU A 75 -7.77 -6.85 -1.45
C GLU A 75 -8.80 -6.62 -2.56
N ILE A 76 -8.46 -7.00 -3.80
CA ILE A 76 -9.37 -6.88 -4.95
C ILE A 76 -10.61 -7.77 -4.76
N ALA A 77 -10.43 -8.99 -4.28
CA ALA A 77 -11.52 -9.94 -4.07
C ALA A 77 -12.44 -9.51 -2.90
N ALA A 78 -11.88 -8.93 -1.84
CA ALA A 78 -12.63 -8.35 -0.73
C ALA A 78 -13.39 -7.09 -1.16
N GLY A 79 -12.84 -6.33 -2.11
CA GLY A 79 -13.40 -5.07 -2.59
C GLY A 79 -13.34 -3.96 -1.53
N GLY A 80 -14.28 -3.02 -1.63
CA GLY A 80 -14.35 -1.83 -0.77
C GLY A 80 -13.99 -0.54 -1.50
N ASP A 81 -13.76 0.50 -0.71
CA ASP A 81 -13.35 1.82 -1.21
C ASP A 81 -11.84 1.86 -1.46
N PHE A 82 -11.48 2.39 -2.61
CA PHE A 82 -10.11 2.62 -3.04
C PHE A 82 -9.97 4.08 -3.51
N PRO A 83 -8.79 4.70 -3.35
CA PRO A 83 -7.56 4.13 -2.81
C PRO A 83 -7.57 3.97 -1.28
N ARG A 84 -6.78 3.04 -0.75
CA ARG A 84 -6.56 2.88 0.70
C ARG A 84 -5.14 2.40 1.00
N LEU A 85 -4.71 2.57 2.25
CA LEU A 85 -3.46 2.04 2.75
C LEU A 85 -3.44 0.52 2.52
N PHE A 86 -2.36 0.05 1.90
CA PHE A 86 -2.13 -1.36 1.59
C PHE A 86 -1.17 -1.96 2.62
N ALA A 87 -0.01 -1.34 2.83
CA ALA A 87 0.99 -1.77 3.79
C ALA A 87 1.77 -0.53 4.29
N THR A 88 2.30 -0.61 5.50
CA THR A 88 3.25 0.37 6.02
C THR A 88 4.35 -0.32 6.81
N THR A 89 5.53 0.30 6.89
CA THR A 89 6.59 -0.07 7.85
C THR A 89 6.57 0.78 9.11
N GLU A 90 5.69 1.79 9.19
CA GLU A 90 5.51 2.59 10.39
C GLU A 90 4.57 1.85 11.36
N ASN A 91 5.02 1.71 12.61
CA ASN A 91 4.29 1.07 13.72
C ASN A 91 4.10 2.09 14.86
#